data_AF-A0A534T9J3-F1
#
_entry.id   AF-A0A534T9J3-F1
#
_cell.length_a   1.000
_cell.length_b   1.000
_cell.length_c   1.000
_cell.angle_alpha   90.00
_cell.angle_beta   90.00
_cell.angle_gamma   90.00
#
_symmetry.space_group_name_H-M   'P 1'
#
loop_
_entity.id
_entity.type
_entity.pdbx_description
1 polymer ?
#
loop_
_entity_poly.entity_id
_entity_poly.type
_entity_poly.pdbx_seq_one_letter_code
_entity_poly.pdbx_strand_id
1 'polypeptide(L)'
;MSDPGVLDPISFGPVNLAHDMASGRVSVRRKKIVYLFRIRRPNGRTIDDMSPGNASYMKTSLAAAIAGAIILVLVILVAHSQMGMTKAFIEGVGSLIVIAGACIALGGLVVLYRSARLARGLPDLFLRLNASRELKAVSSGKPGWGIRVRRLFRRAFGGSHPLVGDMMQVRPLHEIEATLDQSGGLEGLPFMQEMAQFCDQRFRVYRCVDKIFDYGRSYRLRRIKDVVLLAALRCDGTAHGGCQASCYLLWKTAWLRPVDDQVAPGRVTGPSAMPMGSAGRPAQSRYTCQFTQLSAASRPMSRWDLRQDLKPLLSGNLTAAAFCVGMLTRVFSKIDRLRGGTGYPPMSHGNLNRTPLVVYGLGPGDSVRVIGGEGIAATLDATNRNRGLWFDLEMLKHCGQRYRVSNRVERIIDNATGGMVEMKTPCVVLEGVDSSDESLRFWAQHEPLYWREAWLEPEIGMAKQGVAMVQPPAVNRNVQGPAKQ
;
A
#
# COMPACT_ATOMS: atom_id res chain seq x y z
N MET A 1 -5.95 30.37 -23.87
CA MET A 1 -6.84 29.78 -22.86
C MET A 1 -6.04 28.76 -22.10
N SER A 2 -5.52 29.22 -20.97
CA SER A 2 -4.45 28.61 -20.20
C SER A 2 -5.06 27.70 -19.14
N ASP A 3 -4.61 26.45 -19.13
CA ASP A 3 -5.07 25.36 -18.28
C ASP A 3 -4.52 25.53 -16.84
N PRO A 4 -5.35 25.70 -15.79
CA PRO A 4 -4.87 25.79 -14.42
C PRO A 4 -5.02 24.44 -13.70
N GLY A 5 -3.89 23.87 -13.26
CA GLY A 5 -3.85 23.03 -12.05
C GLY A 5 -3.40 21.59 -12.23
N VAL A 6 -2.10 21.40 -12.46
CA VAL A 6 -1.37 20.16 -12.17
C VAL A 6 -1.45 19.90 -10.66
N LEU A 7 -2.14 18.83 -10.26
CA LEU A 7 -2.09 18.25 -8.92
C LEU A 7 -1.70 16.78 -9.06
N ASP A 8 -0.46 16.48 -8.69
CA ASP A 8 0.20 15.20 -8.86
C ASP A 8 -0.53 14.04 -8.15
N PRO A 9 -0.93 12.98 -8.86
CA PRO A 9 -0.97 11.65 -8.27
C PRO A 9 0.49 11.19 -8.07
N ILE A 10 0.79 10.63 -6.90
CA ILE A 10 2.08 10.01 -6.55
C ILE A 10 2.72 9.38 -7.80
N SER A 11 3.76 10.06 -8.32
CA SER A 11 4.35 9.75 -9.61
C SER A 11 5.17 8.46 -9.50
N PHE A 12 4.64 7.39 -10.07
CA PHE A 12 5.40 6.21 -10.47
C PHE A 12 5.72 6.37 -11.97
N GLY A 13 6.90 6.89 -12.32
CA GLY A 13 7.36 7.01 -13.72
C GLY A 13 8.42 8.12 -13.92
N PRO A 14 9.33 8.00 -14.91
CA PRO A 14 10.60 8.70 -14.92
C PRO A 14 10.47 10.16 -15.38
N VAL A 15 11.13 11.07 -14.67
CA VAL A 15 11.29 12.46 -15.13
C VAL A 15 12.65 12.55 -15.83
N ASN A 16 12.61 12.76 -17.14
CA ASN A 16 13.77 13.15 -17.94
C ASN A 16 14.26 14.54 -17.48
N LEU A 17 15.54 14.61 -17.11
CA LEU A 17 16.25 15.86 -16.83
C LEU A 17 16.48 16.62 -18.15
N ALA A 18 15.86 17.78 -18.30
CA ALA A 18 16.41 18.92 -19.05
C ALA A 18 15.67 20.20 -18.62
N HIS A 19 16.43 21.28 -18.42
CA HIS A 19 15.99 22.67 -18.16
C HIS A 19 15.48 23.03 -16.75
N ASP A 20 16.36 23.54 -15.90
CA ASP A 20 16.46 24.99 -15.59
C ASP A 20 17.13 25.25 -14.22
N MET A 21 18.40 25.64 -14.31
CA MET A 21 19.08 26.45 -13.30
C MET A 21 19.04 27.90 -13.78
N ALA A 22 18.37 28.81 -13.07
CA ALA A 22 18.78 30.23 -12.98
C ALA A 22 17.90 31.03 -12.01
N SER A 23 18.58 31.87 -11.20
CA SER A 23 18.10 32.96 -10.34
C SER A 23 17.41 32.53 -9.03
N GLY A 24 17.74 33.00 -7.82
CA GLY A 24 18.60 34.10 -7.40
C GLY A 24 17.86 35.04 -6.43
N ARG A 25 18.14 34.89 -5.11
CA ARG A 25 17.82 35.79 -3.97
C ARG A 25 16.33 35.84 -3.55
N VAL A 26 15.91 35.94 -2.28
CA VAL A 26 16.18 36.95 -1.24
C VAL A 26 15.59 36.44 0.10
N SER A 27 16.23 36.77 1.22
CA SER A 27 15.77 36.51 2.60
C SER A 27 14.82 37.61 3.11
N VAL A 28 13.88 37.30 4.02
CA VAL A 28 13.54 38.21 5.16
C VAL A 28 13.03 37.43 6.37
N ARG A 29 13.73 37.59 7.52
CA ARG A 29 13.30 37.23 8.88
C ARG A 29 12.17 38.16 9.36
N ARG A 30 11.14 37.63 10.03
CA ARG A 30 10.44 38.37 11.10
C ARG A 30 10.10 37.46 12.29
N LYS A 31 10.71 37.77 13.44
CA LYS A 31 10.35 37.27 14.78
C LYS A 31 9.01 37.89 15.19
N LYS A 32 8.12 37.12 15.82
CA LYS A 32 7.06 37.64 16.68
C LYS A 32 7.02 36.87 18.00
N ILE A 33 6.97 37.66 19.07
CA ILE A 33 6.87 37.31 20.48
C ILE A 33 5.46 36.80 20.76
N VAL A 34 5.33 35.69 21.51
CA VAL A 34 4.05 35.17 22.01
C VAL A 34 4.16 35.04 23.53
N TYR A 35 3.29 35.73 24.25
CA TYR A 35 3.14 35.63 25.71
C TYR A 35 2.48 34.30 26.12
N LEU A 36 2.99 33.73 27.20
CA LEU A 36 2.61 32.45 27.80
C LEU A 36 1.27 32.53 28.56
N PHE A 37 0.35 31.62 28.23
CA PHE A 37 -0.58 31.04 29.21
C PHE A 37 -0.44 29.51 29.13
N ARG A 38 0.18 28.92 30.16
CA ARG A 38 0.61 27.51 30.19
C ARG A 38 -0.32 26.72 31.12
N ILE A 39 -1.34 26.07 30.57
CA ILE A 39 -2.19 25.13 31.31
C ILE A 39 -1.53 23.74 31.26
N ARG A 40 -1.05 23.25 32.40
CA ARG A 40 -0.28 22.01 32.55
C ARG A 40 -1.22 20.82 32.81
N ARG A 41 -1.12 19.74 32.02
CA ARG A 41 -1.78 18.44 32.27
C ARG A 41 -0.79 17.43 32.89
N PRO A 42 -1.26 16.33 33.52
CA PRO A 42 -0.45 15.46 34.38
C PRO A 42 0.65 14.65 33.69
N ASN A 43 0.69 14.59 32.35
CA ASN A 43 1.64 13.76 31.59
C ASN A 43 2.84 14.54 31.00
N GLY A 44 3.13 15.75 31.47
CA GLY A 44 4.39 16.45 31.17
C GLY A 44 4.61 16.90 29.71
N ARG A 45 3.78 16.48 28.74
CA ARG A 45 3.86 16.95 27.35
C ARG A 45 3.01 18.20 27.17
N THR A 46 3.66 19.30 26.81
CA THR A 46 3.00 20.52 26.33
C THR A 46 2.52 20.33 24.89
N ILE A 47 1.55 21.15 24.44
CA ILE A 47 1.15 21.24 23.03
C ILE A 47 2.37 21.51 22.12
N ASP A 48 3.44 22.09 22.67
CA ASP A 48 4.70 22.40 21.99
C ASP A 48 5.57 21.18 21.66
N ASP A 49 5.25 19.96 22.13
CA ASP A 49 6.03 18.73 21.88
C ASP A 49 5.44 17.87 20.74
N MET A 50 4.59 18.48 19.90
CA MET A 50 3.99 17.83 18.74
C MET A 50 4.94 17.90 17.54
N SER A 51 5.12 16.77 16.84
CA SER A 51 5.84 16.79 15.55
C SER A 51 5.18 17.79 14.58
N PRO A 52 5.94 18.39 13.65
CA PRO A 52 5.39 19.37 12.70
C PRO A 52 4.17 18.83 11.94
N GLY A 53 4.17 17.55 11.56
CA GLY A 53 3.04 16.87 10.94
C GLY A 53 1.81 16.83 11.85
N ASN A 54 1.96 16.41 13.10
CA ASN A 54 0.85 16.36 14.06
C ASN A 54 0.28 17.76 14.36
N ALA A 55 1.13 18.78 14.40
CA ALA A 55 0.68 20.16 14.56
C ALA A 55 -0.14 20.63 13.35
N SER A 56 0.27 20.29 12.13
CA SER A 56 -0.54 20.53 10.92
C SER A 56 -1.89 19.84 11.03
N TYR A 57 -1.90 18.57 11.44
CA TYR A 57 -3.12 17.80 11.53
C TYR A 57 -4.13 18.43 12.51
N MET A 58 -3.64 18.84 13.69
CA MET A 58 -4.47 19.51 14.69
C MET A 58 -5.05 20.83 14.17
N LYS A 59 -4.23 21.67 13.53
CA LYS A 59 -4.67 22.96 12.96
C LYS A 59 -5.74 22.76 11.89
N THR A 60 -5.54 21.81 10.99
CA THR A 60 -6.50 21.49 9.92
C THR A 60 -7.81 20.95 10.49
N SER A 61 -7.74 20.07 11.50
CA SER A 61 -8.92 19.51 12.17
C SER A 61 -9.76 20.60 12.87
N LEU A 62 -9.09 21.46 13.64
CA LEU A 62 -9.76 22.53 14.39
C LEU A 62 -10.37 23.56 13.44
N ALA A 63 -9.66 23.95 12.39
CA ALA A 63 -10.17 24.89 11.39
C ALA A 63 -11.43 24.34 10.69
N ALA A 64 -11.45 23.05 10.33
CA ALA A 64 -12.61 22.42 9.73
C ALA A 64 -13.81 22.35 10.69
N ALA A 65 -13.56 22.03 11.97
CA ALA A 65 -14.61 21.98 12.99
C ALA A 65 -15.23 23.36 13.26
N ILE A 66 -14.39 24.40 13.40
CA ILE A 66 -14.84 25.78 13.63
C ILE A 66 -15.63 26.29 12.40
N ALA A 67 -15.10 26.08 11.19
CA ALA A 67 -15.80 26.50 9.97
C ALA A 67 -17.16 25.79 9.83
N GLY A 68 -17.22 24.48 10.12
CA GLY A 68 -18.47 23.72 10.13
C GLY A 68 -19.49 24.27 11.13
N ALA A 69 -19.05 24.61 12.36
CA ALA A 69 -19.91 25.19 13.38
C ALA A 69 -20.45 26.58 12.99
N ILE A 70 -19.60 27.45 12.42
CA ILE A 70 -20.02 28.76 11.93
C ILE A 70 -21.06 28.61 10.81
N ILE A 71 -20.83 27.71 9.85
CA ILE A 71 -21.76 27.48 8.75
C ILE A 71 -23.08 26.91 9.26
N LEU A 72 -23.06 26.00 10.23
CA LEU A 72 -24.28 25.48 10.85
C LEU A 72 -25.12 26.60 11.47
N VAL A 73 -24.49 27.50 12.23
CA VAL A 73 -25.19 28.65 12.83
C VAL A 73 -25.75 29.57 11.75
N LEU A 74 -24.99 29.88 10.70
CA LEU A 74 -25.45 30.71 9.58
C LEU A 74 -26.62 30.07 8.84
N VAL A 75 -26.58 28.76 8.59
CA VAL A 75 -27.67 28.03 7.92
C VAL A 75 -28.94 28.12 8.76
N ILE A 76 -28.86 27.91 10.07
CA ILE A 76 -30.01 28.03 10.98
C ILE A 76 -30.59 29.46 10.95
N LEU A 77 -29.73 30.48 11.07
CA LEU A 77 -30.17 31.89 11.08
C LEU A 77 -30.81 32.32 9.77
N VAL A 78 -30.17 32.00 8.63
CA VAL A 78 -30.68 32.38 7.31
C VAL A 78 -31.94 31.59 6.98
N ALA A 79 -31.96 30.27 7.19
CA ALA A 79 -33.13 29.43 6.91
C ALA A 79 -34.35 29.81 7.75
N HIS A 80 -34.16 30.37 8.95
CA HIS A 80 -35.26 30.84 9.78
C HIS A 80 -36.09 31.96 9.12
N SER A 81 -35.44 32.80 8.31
CA SER A 81 -36.08 33.90 7.58
C SER A 81 -36.72 33.50 6.24
N GLN A 82 -36.57 32.24 5.82
CA GLN A 82 -36.96 31.77 4.49
C GLN A 82 -38.15 30.80 4.59
N MET A 83 -38.90 30.66 3.48
CA MET A 83 -40.02 29.72 3.38
C MET A 83 -39.92 28.89 2.10
N GLY A 84 -40.66 27.77 2.07
CA GLY A 84 -40.80 26.92 0.89
C GLY A 84 -39.47 26.34 0.38
N MET A 85 -39.32 26.28 -0.94
CA MET A 85 -38.17 25.65 -1.61
C MET A 85 -36.83 26.32 -1.27
N THR A 86 -36.81 27.63 -1.06
CA THR A 86 -35.58 28.38 -0.72
C THR A 86 -35.01 27.92 0.62
N LYS A 87 -35.87 27.75 1.63
CA LYS A 87 -35.47 27.21 2.93
C LYS A 87 -34.89 25.81 2.79
N ALA A 88 -35.60 24.92 2.10
CA ALA A 88 -35.16 23.54 1.88
C ALA A 88 -33.82 23.47 1.14
N PHE A 89 -33.59 24.35 0.15
CA PHE A 89 -32.32 24.42 -0.57
C PHE A 89 -31.17 24.88 0.35
N ILE A 90 -31.37 25.92 1.15
CA ILE A 90 -30.36 26.45 2.08
C ILE A 90 -30.02 25.40 3.14
N GLU A 91 -31.02 24.76 3.74
CA GLU A 91 -30.81 23.68 4.71
C GLU A 91 -30.09 22.49 4.08
N GLY A 92 -30.45 22.11 2.86
CA GLY A 92 -29.83 21.00 2.13
C GLY A 92 -28.35 21.25 1.82
N VAL A 93 -28.04 22.36 1.15
CA VAL A 93 -26.66 22.74 0.81
C VAL A 93 -25.84 23.00 2.07
N GLY A 94 -26.42 23.71 3.04
CA GLY A 94 -25.81 23.97 4.34
C GLY A 94 -25.42 22.70 5.08
N SER A 95 -26.34 21.74 5.17
CA SER A 95 -26.08 20.45 5.80
C SER A 95 -24.97 19.67 5.13
N LEU A 96 -24.90 19.68 3.78
CA LEU A 96 -23.82 19.02 3.05
C LEU A 96 -22.44 19.62 3.39
N ILE A 97 -22.35 20.95 3.52
CA ILE A 97 -21.10 21.62 3.89
C ILE A 97 -20.71 21.31 5.34
N VAL A 98 -21.68 21.30 6.26
CA VAL A 98 -21.45 20.92 7.67
C VAL A 98 -20.97 19.48 7.77
N ILE A 99 -21.60 18.55 7.04
CA ILE A 99 -21.18 17.14 6.98
C ILE A 99 -19.77 17.01 6.41
N ALA A 100 -19.44 17.74 5.35
CA ALA A 100 -18.10 17.74 4.77
C ALA A 100 -17.05 18.25 5.79
N GLY A 101 -17.34 19.35 6.48
CA GLY A 101 -16.48 19.89 7.55
C GLY A 101 -16.30 18.91 8.71
N ALA A 102 -17.37 18.25 9.15
CA ALA A 102 -17.34 17.21 10.18
C ALA A 102 -16.51 16.00 9.74
N CYS A 103 -16.62 15.55 8.49
CA CYS A 103 -15.81 14.46 7.95
C CYS A 103 -14.31 14.81 7.93
N ILE A 104 -13.96 16.06 7.58
CA ILE A 104 -12.57 16.52 7.61
C ILE A 104 -12.05 16.55 9.06
N ALA A 105 -12.82 17.12 9.99
CA ALA A 105 -12.43 17.17 11.40
C ALA A 105 -12.26 15.76 12.00
N LEU A 106 -13.19 14.84 11.72
CA LEU A 106 -13.10 13.44 12.13
C LEU A 106 -11.90 12.74 11.49
N GLY A 107 -11.63 12.98 10.21
CA GLY A 107 -10.46 12.42 9.53
C GLY A 107 -9.14 12.90 10.13
N GLY A 108 -9.10 14.12 10.64
CA GLY A 108 -7.94 14.62 11.36
C GLY A 108 -7.74 13.97 12.73
N LEU A 109 -8.81 13.70 13.47
CA LEU A 109 -8.75 12.89 14.70
C LEU A 109 -8.26 11.47 14.41
N VAL A 110 -8.75 10.85 13.34
CA VAL A 110 -8.30 9.53 12.87
C VAL A 110 -6.81 9.55 12.57
N VAL A 111 -6.33 10.54 11.80
CA VAL A 111 -4.92 10.69 11.43
C VAL A 111 -4.01 10.94 12.64
N LEU A 112 -4.43 11.80 13.59
CA LEU A 112 -3.71 12.02 14.84
C LEU A 112 -3.60 10.73 15.66
N TYR A 113 -4.69 9.97 15.76
CA TYR A 113 -4.68 8.69 16.45
C TYR A 113 -3.77 7.66 15.76
N ARG A 114 -3.81 7.58 14.43
CA ARG A 114 -2.92 6.72 13.64
C ARG A 114 -1.45 7.09 13.82
N SER A 115 -1.13 8.38 13.76
CA SER A 115 0.22 8.90 14.02
C SER A 115 0.72 8.55 15.43
N ALA A 116 -0.13 8.72 16.45
CA ALA A 116 0.21 8.35 17.83
C ALA A 116 0.45 6.84 18.02
N ARG A 117 -0.22 5.98 17.24
CA ARG A 117 0.03 4.53 17.25
C ARG A 117 1.39 4.19 16.64
N LEU A 118 1.70 4.74 15.46
CA LEU A 118 2.99 4.55 14.81
C LEU A 118 4.15 5.02 15.70
N ALA A 119 4.01 6.18 16.35
CA ALA A 119 5.02 6.70 17.28
C ALA A 119 5.25 5.80 18.51
N ARG A 120 4.31 4.91 18.85
CA ARG A 120 4.44 3.91 19.93
C ARG A 120 4.91 2.54 19.43
N GLY A 121 5.23 2.41 18.14
CA GLY A 121 5.52 1.12 17.53
C GLY A 121 4.33 0.16 17.56
N LEU A 122 3.10 0.67 17.57
CA LEU A 122 1.90 -0.16 17.46
C LEU A 122 1.48 -0.28 15.99
N PRO A 123 0.85 -1.40 15.59
CA PRO A 123 0.31 -1.55 14.24
C PRO A 123 -0.64 -0.40 13.89
N ASP A 124 -0.52 0.08 12.66
CA ASP A 124 -1.38 1.13 12.12
C ASP A 124 -2.88 0.76 12.27
N LEU A 125 -3.73 1.78 12.44
CA LEU A 125 -5.15 1.55 12.68
C LEU A 125 -5.84 0.84 11.51
N PHE A 126 -5.51 1.19 10.26
CA PHE A 126 -6.10 0.57 9.09
C PHE A 126 -5.79 -0.93 9.07
N LEU A 127 -4.51 -1.30 9.25
CA LEU A 127 -4.06 -2.69 9.33
C LEU A 127 -4.80 -3.44 10.43
N ARG A 128 -4.84 -2.88 11.65
CA ARG A 128 -5.53 -3.50 12.79
C ARG A 128 -7.02 -3.73 12.51
N LEU A 129 -7.72 -2.74 11.97
CA LEU A 129 -9.15 -2.86 11.66
C LEU A 129 -9.42 -3.79 10.48
N ASN A 130 -8.42 -4.03 9.64
CA ASN A 130 -8.49 -4.94 8.51
C ASN A 130 -7.93 -6.33 8.82
N ALA A 131 -7.46 -6.63 10.04
CA ALA A 131 -6.78 -7.89 10.39
C ALA A 131 -7.57 -9.16 10.02
N SER A 132 -8.90 -9.13 10.06
CA SER A 132 -9.75 -10.25 9.59
C SER A 132 -9.66 -10.56 8.08
N ARG A 133 -8.96 -9.72 7.32
CA ARG A 133 -8.64 -9.85 5.89
C ARG A 133 -7.19 -10.24 5.65
N GLU A 134 -6.38 -10.40 6.68
CA GLU A 134 -5.03 -10.94 6.51
C GLU A 134 -5.08 -12.39 6.05
N LEU A 135 -4.02 -12.84 5.39
CA LEU A 135 -3.93 -14.17 4.81
C LEU A 135 -4.27 -15.26 5.84
N LYS A 136 -3.67 -15.19 7.03
CA LYS A 136 -3.92 -16.15 8.12
C LYS A 136 -5.39 -16.22 8.54
N ALA A 137 -6.06 -15.07 8.64
CA ALA A 137 -7.47 -15.00 9.04
C ALA A 137 -8.41 -15.54 7.96
N VAL A 138 -8.12 -15.24 6.69
CA VAL A 138 -8.92 -15.73 5.56
C VAL A 138 -8.70 -17.22 5.35
N SER A 139 -7.45 -17.70 5.36
CA SER A 139 -7.11 -19.12 5.21
C SER A 139 -7.74 -19.99 6.29
N SER A 140 -7.85 -19.49 7.53
CA SER A 140 -8.48 -20.20 8.64
C SER A 140 -10.03 -20.20 8.59
N GLY A 141 -10.64 -19.64 7.56
CA GLY A 141 -12.10 -19.61 7.41
C GLY A 141 -12.82 -18.68 8.38
N LYS A 142 -12.10 -17.70 8.96
CA LYS A 142 -12.66 -16.73 9.90
C LYS A 142 -12.67 -15.29 9.33
N PRO A 143 -13.31 -15.02 8.18
CA PRO A 143 -13.30 -13.70 7.55
C PRO A 143 -14.24 -12.70 8.26
N GLY A 144 -14.64 -12.95 9.52
CA GLY A 144 -15.50 -12.06 10.29
C GLY A 144 -16.97 -11.98 9.82
N TRP A 145 -17.82 -11.39 10.67
CA TRP A 145 -19.27 -11.32 10.48
C TRP A 145 -19.70 -10.56 9.22
N GLY A 146 -18.93 -9.54 8.82
CA GLY A 146 -19.25 -8.73 7.65
C GLY A 146 -19.32 -9.51 6.33
N ILE A 147 -18.62 -10.65 6.22
CA ILE A 147 -18.77 -11.54 5.04
C ILE A 147 -20.09 -12.28 5.07
N ARG A 148 -20.59 -12.71 6.25
CA ARG A 148 -21.88 -13.39 6.36
C ARG A 148 -23.01 -12.51 5.82
N VAL A 149 -22.97 -11.22 6.17
CA VAL A 149 -23.92 -10.23 5.66
C VAL A 149 -23.82 -10.08 4.14
N ARG A 150 -22.59 -9.96 3.59
CA ARG A 150 -22.40 -9.88 2.13
C ARG A 150 -22.88 -11.13 1.40
N ARG A 151 -22.64 -12.33 1.95
CA ARG A 151 -23.14 -13.59 1.39
C ARG A 151 -24.66 -13.66 1.41
N LEU A 152 -25.30 -13.18 2.48
CA LEU A 152 -26.75 -13.08 2.56
C LEU A 152 -27.29 -12.15 1.46
N PHE A 153 -26.73 -10.94 1.33
CA PHE A 153 -27.12 -10.01 0.26
C PHE A 153 -26.87 -10.59 -1.14
N ARG A 154 -25.71 -11.21 -1.38
CA ARG A 154 -25.42 -11.87 -2.64
C ARG A 154 -26.49 -12.91 -2.97
N ARG A 155 -26.88 -13.77 -2.01
CA ARG A 155 -27.93 -14.78 -2.20
C ARG A 155 -29.30 -14.14 -2.46
N ALA A 156 -29.67 -13.12 -1.68
CA ALA A 156 -30.95 -12.41 -1.82
C ALA A 156 -31.11 -11.75 -3.19
N PHE A 157 -30.01 -11.31 -3.81
CA PHE A 157 -29.99 -10.72 -5.15
C PHE A 157 -29.56 -11.69 -6.27
N GLY A 158 -29.55 -13.00 -6.02
CA GLY A 158 -29.23 -14.01 -7.04
C GLY A 158 -27.80 -13.94 -7.61
N GLY A 159 -26.86 -13.32 -6.90
CA GLY A 159 -25.48 -13.18 -7.35
C GLY A 159 -24.66 -14.46 -7.20
N SER A 160 -23.79 -14.75 -8.17
CA SER A 160 -22.84 -15.87 -8.14
C SER A 160 -21.37 -15.43 -8.04
N HIS A 161 -21.11 -14.12 -7.98
CA HIS A 161 -19.75 -13.58 -7.93
C HIS A 161 -19.02 -14.02 -6.64
N PRO A 162 -17.69 -14.27 -6.72
CA PRO A 162 -16.89 -14.65 -5.56
C PRO A 162 -16.84 -13.52 -4.53
N LEU A 163 -16.78 -13.90 -3.26
CA LEU A 163 -16.49 -13.01 -2.14
C LEU A 163 -15.25 -13.50 -1.40
N VAL A 164 -14.55 -12.59 -0.73
CA VAL A 164 -13.43 -12.96 0.15
C VAL A 164 -13.87 -14.00 1.18
N GLY A 165 -13.07 -15.07 1.29
CA GLY A 165 -13.29 -16.20 2.18
C GLY A 165 -14.10 -17.35 1.59
N ASP A 166 -14.73 -17.19 0.42
CA ASP A 166 -15.41 -18.31 -0.25
C ASP A 166 -14.45 -19.41 -0.64
N MET A 167 -14.86 -20.66 -0.44
CA MET A 167 -14.12 -21.83 -0.89
C MET A 167 -14.35 -22.07 -2.39
N MET A 168 -13.24 -22.22 -3.12
CA MET A 168 -13.22 -22.47 -4.55
C MET A 168 -12.31 -23.67 -4.84
N GLN A 169 -12.74 -24.53 -5.76
CA GLN A 169 -11.87 -25.53 -6.36
C GLN A 169 -11.34 -25.01 -7.69
N VAL A 170 -10.04 -25.15 -7.91
CA VAL A 170 -9.45 -24.92 -9.25
C VAL A 170 -9.93 -26.05 -10.15
N ARG A 171 -10.43 -25.71 -11.34
CA ARG A 171 -10.91 -26.70 -12.30
C ARG A 171 -9.79 -27.66 -12.72
N PRO A 172 -10.13 -28.87 -13.21
CA PRO A 172 -9.17 -29.75 -13.84
C PRO A 172 -8.44 -29.04 -14.99
N LEU A 173 -7.18 -29.42 -15.23
CA LEU A 173 -6.34 -28.77 -16.24
C LEU A 173 -7.00 -28.74 -17.63
N HIS A 174 -7.56 -29.88 -18.08
CA HIS A 174 -8.20 -29.97 -19.40
C HIS A 174 -9.39 -29.02 -19.58
N GLU A 175 -10.13 -28.72 -18.50
CA GLU A 175 -11.23 -27.74 -18.56
C GLU A 175 -10.71 -26.31 -18.65
N ILE A 176 -9.59 -26.02 -17.97
CA ILE A 176 -8.95 -24.71 -18.04
C ILE A 176 -8.36 -24.52 -19.43
N GLU A 177 -7.64 -25.50 -19.97
CA GLU A 177 -7.08 -25.48 -21.32
C GLU A 177 -8.15 -25.23 -22.38
N ALA A 178 -9.33 -25.81 -22.23
CA ALA A 178 -10.47 -25.56 -23.12
C ALA A 178 -10.98 -24.10 -23.08
N THR A 179 -10.63 -23.32 -22.06
CA THR A 179 -10.95 -21.88 -21.99
C THR A 179 -9.88 -20.97 -22.57
N LEU A 180 -8.68 -21.49 -22.89
CA LEU A 180 -7.56 -20.67 -23.31
C LEU A 180 -7.62 -20.38 -24.82
N ASP A 181 -7.21 -19.17 -25.18
CA ASP A 181 -6.96 -18.78 -26.56
C ASP A 181 -5.64 -19.37 -27.08
N GLN A 182 -5.32 -19.09 -28.36
CA GLN A 182 -4.09 -19.57 -29.00
C GLN A 182 -2.79 -19.10 -28.32
N SER A 183 -2.87 -18.05 -27.49
CA SER A 183 -1.74 -17.55 -26.71
C SER A 183 -1.62 -18.18 -25.32
N GLY A 184 -2.50 -19.13 -24.97
CA GLY A 184 -2.53 -19.77 -23.66
C GLY A 184 -3.14 -18.89 -22.57
N GLY A 185 -3.98 -17.91 -22.93
CA GLY A 185 -4.61 -16.99 -21.99
C GLY A 185 -6.13 -16.96 -22.08
N LEU A 186 -6.78 -16.37 -21.08
CA LEU A 186 -8.21 -16.04 -21.11
C LEU A 186 -8.37 -14.53 -20.92
N GLU A 187 -8.97 -13.87 -21.90
CA GLU A 187 -9.10 -12.40 -21.94
C GLU A 187 -7.74 -11.69 -21.76
N GLY A 188 -6.69 -12.22 -22.40
CA GLY A 188 -5.32 -11.69 -22.33
C GLY A 188 -4.55 -12.02 -21.05
N LEU A 189 -5.15 -12.70 -20.07
CA LEU A 189 -4.45 -13.15 -18.87
C LEU A 189 -3.93 -14.59 -19.08
N PRO A 190 -2.60 -14.82 -19.11
CA PRO A 190 -2.05 -16.16 -19.35
C PRO A 190 -2.31 -17.10 -18.17
N PHE A 191 -2.59 -18.37 -18.50
CA PHE A 191 -2.54 -19.47 -17.54
C PHE A 191 -1.12 -20.07 -17.56
N MET A 192 -0.34 -19.80 -16.51
CA MET A 192 1.09 -20.13 -16.47
C MET A 192 1.31 -21.59 -16.06
N GLN A 193 2.44 -22.18 -16.47
CA GLN A 193 2.80 -23.56 -16.14
C GLN A 193 2.82 -23.81 -14.62
N GLU A 194 3.31 -22.86 -13.83
CA GLU A 194 3.32 -22.93 -12.36
C GLU A 194 1.93 -23.05 -11.75
N MET A 195 0.87 -22.65 -12.47
CA MET A 195 -0.51 -22.71 -11.99
C MET A 195 -1.09 -24.12 -12.07
N ALA A 196 -0.59 -24.96 -12.99
CA ALA A 196 -1.14 -26.28 -13.27
C ALA A 196 -1.09 -27.20 -12.05
N GLN A 197 -0.07 -27.08 -11.20
CA GLN A 197 0.07 -27.88 -9.97
C GLN A 197 -1.10 -27.71 -9.00
N PHE A 198 -1.84 -26.60 -9.08
CA PHE A 198 -2.97 -26.30 -8.20
C PHE A 198 -4.32 -26.76 -8.75
N CYS A 199 -4.37 -27.35 -9.95
CA CYS A 199 -5.62 -27.90 -10.51
C CYS A 199 -6.20 -28.96 -9.58
N ASP A 200 -7.54 -29.04 -9.54
CA ASP A 200 -8.32 -29.92 -8.67
C ASP A 200 -8.18 -29.68 -7.16
N GLN A 201 -7.32 -28.76 -6.73
CA GLN A 201 -7.17 -28.38 -5.34
C GLN A 201 -8.15 -27.27 -4.93
N ARG A 202 -8.34 -27.11 -3.62
CA ARG A 202 -9.33 -26.21 -3.02
C ARG A 202 -8.67 -25.12 -2.20
N PHE A 203 -9.06 -23.88 -2.44
CA PHE A 203 -8.52 -22.69 -1.79
C PHE A 203 -9.62 -21.71 -1.45
N ARG A 204 -9.38 -20.92 -0.41
CA ARG A 204 -10.23 -19.77 -0.11
C ARG A 204 -9.83 -18.58 -0.98
N VAL A 205 -10.83 -17.83 -1.43
CA VAL A 205 -10.63 -16.54 -2.09
C VAL A 205 -10.01 -15.57 -1.08
N TYR A 206 -8.77 -15.15 -1.35
CA TYR A 206 -8.03 -14.23 -0.51
C TYR A 206 -8.39 -12.77 -0.80
N ARG A 207 -8.42 -12.41 -2.08
CA ARG A 207 -8.80 -11.08 -2.58
C ARG A 207 -9.63 -11.20 -3.85
N CYS A 208 -10.57 -10.29 -4.02
CA CYS A 208 -11.23 -10.07 -5.30
C CYS A 208 -10.53 -8.90 -6.02
N VAL A 209 -9.87 -9.16 -7.14
CA VAL A 209 -9.05 -8.17 -7.84
C VAL A 209 -9.93 -7.43 -8.85
N ASP A 210 -10.36 -6.22 -8.49
CA ASP A 210 -11.15 -5.37 -9.39
C ASP A 210 -10.27 -4.47 -10.26
N LYS A 211 -8.99 -4.34 -9.94
CA LYS A 211 -8.04 -3.44 -10.61
C LYS A 211 -6.60 -3.87 -10.36
N ILE A 212 -5.74 -3.55 -11.30
CA ILE A 212 -4.29 -3.81 -11.26
C ILE A 212 -3.52 -2.52 -11.49
N PHE A 213 -2.27 -2.47 -11.07
CA PHE A 213 -1.34 -1.42 -11.47
C PHE A 213 -0.48 -1.94 -12.63
N ASP A 214 -0.46 -1.23 -13.75
CA ASP A 214 0.26 -1.64 -14.95
C ASP A 214 1.69 -1.13 -14.93
N TYR A 215 2.58 -1.90 -14.32
CA TYR A 215 4.02 -1.61 -14.22
C TYR A 215 4.76 -1.66 -15.55
N GLY A 216 4.24 -2.38 -16.53
CA GLY A 216 4.95 -2.62 -17.79
C GLY A 216 4.72 -1.54 -18.84
N ARG A 217 3.57 -0.86 -18.81
CA ARG A 217 3.23 0.12 -19.85
C ARG A 217 2.73 1.44 -19.28
N SER A 218 1.48 1.47 -18.84
CA SER A 218 0.81 2.75 -18.58
C SER A 218 1.15 3.41 -17.25
N TYR A 219 1.77 2.67 -16.30
CA TYR A 219 2.02 3.12 -14.92
C TYR A 219 0.77 3.72 -14.27
N ARG A 220 -0.39 3.12 -14.55
CA ARG A 220 -1.71 3.57 -14.10
C ARG A 220 -2.52 2.38 -13.61
N LEU A 221 -3.51 2.68 -12.78
CA LEU A 221 -4.54 1.71 -12.43
C LEU A 221 -5.37 1.35 -13.66
N ARG A 222 -5.55 0.05 -13.89
CA ARG A 222 -6.36 -0.50 -14.97
C ARG A 222 -7.39 -1.49 -14.45
N ARG A 223 -8.52 -1.57 -15.13
CA ARG A 223 -9.66 -2.40 -14.77
C ARG A 223 -9.40 -3.80 -15.31
N ILE A 224 -9.31 -4.78 -14.41
CA ILE A 224 -9.38 -6.19 -14.74
C ILE A 224 -10.73 -6.73 -14.26
N LYS A 225 -11.27 -7.73 -14.97
CA LYS A 225 -12.55 -8.35 -14.64
C LYS A 225 -12.35 -9.79 -14.24
N ASP A 226 -13.21 -10.23 -13.31
CA ASP A 226 -13.39 -11.63 -12.97
C ASP A 226 -12.09 -12.31 -12.53
N VAL A 227 -11.29 -11.60 -11.74
CA VAL A 227 -10.02 -12.10 -11.18
C VAL A 227 -10.08 -12.11 -9.66
N VAL A 228 -9.54 -13.18 -9.08
CA VAL A 228 -9.33 -13.33 -7.64
C VAL A 228 -7.89 -13.75 -7.34
N LEU A 229 -7.46 -13.50 -6.12
CA LEU A 229 -6.29 -14.16 -5.52
C LEU A 229 -6.79 -15.33 -4.67
N LEU A 230 -6.15 -16.48 -4.79
CA LEU A 230 -6.38 -17.63 -3.91
C LEU A 230 -5.34 -17.62 -2.78
N ALA A 231 -5.76 -18.03 -1.59
CA ALA A 231 -4.95 -17.93 -0.39
C ALA A 231 -3.59 -18.64 -0.55
N ALA A 232 -2.50 -17.88 -0.32
CA ALA A 232 -1.11 -18.32 -0.33
C ALA A 232 -0.57 -18.81 -1.68
N LEU A 233 -1.28 -18.57 -2.80
CA LEU A 233 -0.83 -18.97 -4.13
C LEU A 233 -0.03 -17.88 -4.82
N ARG A 234 1.30 -18.03 -4.78
CA ARG A 234 2.27 -17.17 -5.46
C ARG A 234 3.05 -17.95 -6.51
N CYS A 235 3.54 -17.25 -7.53
CA CYS A 235 4.42 -17.82 -8.53
C CYS A 235 5.79 -18.17 -7.91
N ASP A 236 6.26 -19.39 -8.15
CA ASP A 236 7.59 -19.85 -7.70
C ASP A 236 8.71 -19.50 -8.69
N GLY A 237 8.35 -19.04 -9.90
CA GLY A 237 9.26 -18.61 -10.95
C GLY A 237 10.02 -19.75 -11.65
N THR A 238 9.73 -21.01 -11.33
CA THR A 238 10.48 -22.17 -11.85
C THR A 238 10.35 -22.34 -13.36
N ALA A 239 9.22 -21.96 -13.96
CA ALA A 239 9.04 -21.94 -15.42
C ALA A 239 9.41 -20.58 -16.05
N HIS A 240 9.90 -19.62 -15.25
CA HIS A 240 10.22 -18.25 -15.65
C HIS A 240 11.68 -17.89 -15.36
N GLY A 241 12.61 -18.79 -15.67
CA GLY A 241 14.05 -18.55 -15.51
C GLY A 241 14.49 -18.38 -14.05
N GLY A 242 13.67 -18.82 -13.09
CA GLY A 242 13.89 -18.61 -11.66
C GLY A 242 13.70 -17.17 -11.21
N CYS A 243 12.76 -16.44 -11.81
CA CYS A 243 12.31 -15.13 -11.36
C CYS A 243 11.89 -15.16 -9.89
N GLN A 244 12.43 -14.27 -9.06
CA GLN A 244 12.20 -14.27 -7.60
C GLN A 244 11.16 -13.24 -7.15
N ALA A 245 10.36 -12.71 -8.09
CA ALA A 245 9.41 -11.64 -7.79
C ALA A 245 8.30 -12.08 -6.80
N SER A 246 8.01 -13.38 -6.75
CA SER A 246 6.98 -13.98 -5.86
C SER A 246 5.61 -13.31 -6.01
N CYS A 247 5.24 -12.98 -7.23
CA CYS A 247 3.96 -12.35 -7.55
C CYS A 247 2.79 -13.27 -7.16
N TYR A 248 1.71 -12.69 -6.63
CA TYR A 248 0.46 -13.43 -6.42
C TYR A 248 -0.12 -13.87 -7.76
N LEU A 249 -0.58 -15.13 -7.82
CA LEU A 249 -1.22 -15.68 -9.02
C LEU A 249 -2.62 -15.08 -9.18
N LEU A 250 -2.90 -14.52 -10.36
CA LEU A 250 -4.21 -13.99 -10.74
C LEU A 250 -5.05 -15.11 -11.32
N TRP A 251 -6.21 -15.41 -10.71
CA TRP A 251 -7.09 -16.48 -11.15
C TRP A 251 -8.37 -15.93 -11.76
N LYS A 252 -8.65 -16.27 -13.03
CA LYS A 252 -9.97 -16.01 -13.61
C LYS A 252 -11.02 -16.84 -12.89
N THR A 253 -12.17 -16.25 -12.59
CA THR A 253 -13.29 -16.98 -11.95
C THR A 253 -13.79 -18.14 -12.83
N ALA A 254 -13.64 -18.04 -14.15
CA ALA A 254 -13.94 -19.11 -15.09
C ALA A 254 -13.12 -20.39 -14.83
N TRP A 255 -11.90 -20.26 -14.29
CA TRP A 255 -11.02 -21.39 -13.94
C TRP A 255 -11.36 -22.02 -12.59
N LEU A 256 -12.39 -21.51 -11.91
CA LEU A 256 -12.77 -21.91 -10.57
C LEU A 256 -14.20 -22.47 -10.54
N ARG A 257 -14.45 -23.31 -9.53
CA ARG A 257 -15.79 -23.82 -9.18
C ARG A 257 -16.08 -23.53 -7.72
N PRO A 258 -17.24 -22.96 -7.37
CA PRO A 258 -17.63 -22.81 -5.97
C PRO A 258 -17.85 -24.19 -5.35
N VAL A 259 -17.33 -24.37 -4.13
CA VAL A 259 -17.54 -25.60 -3.33
C VAL A 259 -17.99 -25.21 -1.92
N ASP A 260 -18.55 -26.16 -1.17
CA ASP A 260 -19.00 -25.91 0.19
C ASP A 260 -17.83 -25.55 1.12
N ASP A 261 -18.07 -24.61 2.04
CA ASP A 261 -17.13 -24.14 3.04
C ASP A 261 -16.74 -25.22 4.06
N GLN A 262 -17.56 -26.28 4.21
CA GLN A 262 -17.29 -27.42 5.09
C GLN A 262 -16.19 -28.35 4.56
N VAL A 263 -15.87 -28.23 3.27
CA VAL A 263 -14.84 -29.05 2.64
C VAL A 263 -13.47 -28.49 3.03
N ALA A 264 -12.62 -29.33 3.62
CA ALA A 264 -11.28 -28.91 4.01
C ALA A 264 -10.49 -28.38 2.79
N PRO A 265 -9.66 -27.34 2.97
CA PRO A 265 -8.73 -26.91 1.93
C PRO A 265 -7.89 -28.09 1.44
N GLY A 266 -7.51 -28.08 0.16
CA GLY A 266 -6.51 -29.03 -0.32
C GLY A 266 -5.23 -28.83 0.49
N ARG A 267 -4.56 -29.91 0.90
CA ARG A 267 -3.16 -29.78 1.27
C ARG A 267 -2.42 -29.46 -0.01
N VAL A 268 -1.74 -28.31 -0.05
CA VAL A 268 -0.66 -28.13 -1.03
C VAL A 268 0.36 -29.20 -0.66
N THR A 269 0.28 -30.35 -1.34
CA THR A 269 1.42 -31.24 -1.41
C THR A 269 2.52 -30.38 -2.02
N GLY A 270 3.63 -30.20 -1.28
CA GLY A 270 4.79 -29.46 -1.79
C GLY A 270 5.10 -29.89 -3.22
N PRO A 271 5.70 -29.00 -4.02
CA PRO A 271 5.69 -29.06 -5.48
C PRO A 271 5.74 -30.52 -5.95
N SER A 272 4.61 -31.01 -6.49
CA SER A 272 4.60 -32.32 -7.11
C SER A 272 5.69 -32.26 -8.16
N ALA A 273 6.75 -33.01 -7.96
CA ALA A 273 7.88 -33.08 -8.88
C ALA A 273 7.37 -33.64 -10.21
N MET A 274 6.72 -32.80 -11.00
CA MET A 274 6.77 -32.88 -12.44
C MET A 274 8.26 -32.98 -12.79
N PRO A 275 8.67 -33.91 -13.65
CA PRO A 275 10.07 -34.15 -13.90
C PRO A 275 10.77 -32.83 -14.15
N MET A 276 11.82 -32.57 -13.34
CA MET A 276 12.74 -31.47 -13.59
C MET A 276 13.29 -31.65 -15.00
N GLY A 277 12.69 -30.95 -15.96
CA GLY A 277 13.33 -30.61 -17.22
C GLY A 277 14.36 -29.51 -16.96
N SER A 278 15.33 -29.75 -16.06
CA SER A 278 16.46 -28.87 -15.83
C SER A 278 17.67 -29.40 -16.59
N ALA A 279 17.76 -29.08 -17.88
CA ALA A 279 19.03 -28.93 -18.59
C ALA A 279 18.77 -28.31 -19.97
N GLY A 280 19.17 -27.05 -20.14
CA GLY A 280 19.48 -26.53 -21.48
C GLY A 280 18.33 -26.05 -22.35
N ARG A 281 17.34 -25.32 -21.82
CA ARG A 281 16.64 -24.35 -22.68
C ARG A 281 17.53 -23.11 -22.78
N PRO A 282 17.87 -22.63 -23.99
CA PRO A 282 18.63 -21.39 -24.14
C PRO A 282 17.93 -20.28 -23.37
N ALA A 283 18.70 -19.35 -22.81
CA ALA A 283 18.18 -18.17 -22.12
C ALA A 283 17.12 -17.52 -23.02
N GLN A 284 15.84 -17.68 -22.66
CA GLN A 284 14.77 -17.02 -23.40
C GLN A 284 15.04 -15.53 -23.29
N SER A 285 15.21 -14.88 -24.43
CA SER A 285 15.50 -13.45 -24.47
C SER A 285 14.34 -12.62 -23.91
N ARG A 286 13.12 -13.19 -23.90
CA ARG A 286 11.92 -12.61 -23.31
C ARG A 286 11.02 -13.69 -22.70
N TYR A 287 10.64 -13.49 -21.45
CA TYR A 287 9.65 -14.28 -20.74
C TYR A 287 8.27 -13.63 -20.86
N THR A 288 7.23 -14.46 -20.90
CA THR A 288 5.83 -14.03 -20.83
C THR A 288 5.21 -14.59 -19.57
N CYS A 289 4.78 -13.71 -18.66
CA CYS A 289 4.06 -14.04 -17.43
C CYS A 289 2.81 -13.15 -17.26
N GLN A 290 1.96 -13.44 -16.27
CA GLN A 290 0.76 -12.64 -15.98
C GLN A 290 1.05 -11.14 -15.83
N PHE A 291 2.18 -10.79 -15.20
CA PHE A 291 2.54 -9.40 -14.93
C PHE A 291 3.01 -8.65 -16.19
N THR A 292 3.70 -9.33 -17.11
CA THR A 292 4.05 -8.77 -18.43
C THR A 292 2.82 -8.53 -19.31
N GLN A 293 1.74 -9.28 -19.08
CA GLN A 293 0.50 -9.21 -19.87
C GLN A 293 -0.59 -8.36 -19.22
N LEU A 294 -0.35 -7.69 -18.08
CA LEU A 294 -1.37 -6.91 -17.38
C LEU A 294 -2.03 -5.85 -18.25
N SER A 295 -1.27 -5.20 -19.14
CA SER A 295 -1.82 -4.17 -20.03
C SER A 295 -2.80 -4.76 -21.04
N ALA A 296 -2.53 -5.96 -21.55
CA ALA A 296 -3.40 -6.69 -22.48
C ALA A 296 -4.63 -7.29 -21.75
N ALA A 297 -4.42 -7.82 -20.54
CA ALA A 297 -5.46 -8.42 -19.71
C ALA A 297 -6.44 -7.43 -19.07
N SER A 298 -6.26 -6.12 -19.28
CA SER A 298 -7.01 -5.08 -18.59
C SER A 298 -7.30 -3.88 -19.49
N ARG A 299 -8.22 -3.02 -19.05
CA ARG A 299 -8.61 -1.80 -19.78
C ARG A 299 -8.37 -0.54 -18.95
N PRO A 300 -8.10 0.62 -19.58
CA PRO A 300 -8.05 1.89 -18.86
C PRO A 300 -9.32 2.14 -18.04
N MET A 301 -9.20 2.87 -16.94
CA MET A 301 -10.36 3.29 -16.14
C MET A 301 -10.37 4.79 -15.91
N SER A 302 -11.57 5.35 -15.80
CA SER A 302 -11.73 6.75 -15.43
C SER A 302 -11.30 6.97 -13.98
N ARG A 303 -10.51 8.03 -13.74
CA ARG A 303 -10.14 8.49 -12.38
C ARG A 303 -11.35 8.79 -11.49
N TRP A 304 -12.50 9.10 -12.09
CA TRP A 304 -13.74 9.44 -11.37
C TRP A 304 -14.66 8.23 -11.15
N ASP A 305 -14.26 7.02 -11.54
CA ASP A 305 -15.07 5.82 -11.33
C ASP A 305 -15.16 5.51 -9.82
N LEU A 306 -16.32 5.77 -9.21
CA LEU A 306 -16.59 5.50 -7.79
C LEU A 306 -16.46 4.00 -7.45
N ARG A 307 -16.62 3.11 -8.44
CA ARG A 307 -16.47 1.67 -8.24
C ARG A 307 -15.06 1.27 -7.84
N GLN A 308 -14.05 2.12 -8.08
CA GLN A 308 -12.68 1.87 -7.62
C GLN A 308 -12.61 1.70 -6.10
N ASP A 309 -13.35 2.51 -5.34
CA ASP A 309 -13.37 2.41 -3.87
C ASP A 309 -14.43 1.41 -3.38
N LEU A 310 -15.60 1.39 -4.02
CA LEU A 310 -16.74 0.59 -3.55
C LEU A 310 -16.56 -0.92 -3.80
N LYS A 311 -16.00 -1.34 -4.94
CA LYS A 311 -15.85 -2.77 -5.24
C LYS A 311 -14.99 -3.53 -4.22
N PRO A 312 -13.84 -3.01 -3.77
CA PRO A 312 -13.08 -3.63 -2.67
C PRO A 312 -13.89 -3.81 -1.39
N LEU A 313 -14.71 -2.82 -1.01
CA LEU A 313 -15.58 -2.93 0.15
C LEU A 313 -16.67 -3.99 -0.05
N LEU A 314 -17.35 -3.96 -1.20
CA LEU A 314 -18.48 -4.84 -1.51
C LEU A 314 -18.06 -6.31 -1.66
N SER A 315 -16.91 -6.56 -2.29
CA SER A 315 -16.35 -7.91 -2.45
C SER A 315 -15.77 -8.49 -1.16
N GLY A 316 -15.60 -7.66 -0.13
CA GLY A 316 -15.09 -8.07 1.17
C GLY A 316 -13.58 -8.02 1.31
N ASN A 317 -12.84 -7.37 0.40
CA ASN A 317 -11.40 -7.11 0.58
C ASN A 317 -11.12 -6.27 1.83
N LEU A 318 -12.07 -5.41 2.21
CA LEU A 318 -11.97 -4.52 3.36
C LEU A 318 -13.08 -4.76 4.38
N THR A 319 -12.76 -4.55 5.66
CA THR A 319 -13.80 -4.31 6.67
C THR A 319 -14.40 -2.90 6.49
N ALA A 320 -15.65 -2.71 6.92
CA ALA A 320 -16.28 -1.38 6.86
C ALA A 320 -15.51 -0.35 7.70
N ALA A 321 -14.98 -0.76 8.84
CA ALA A 321 -14.18 0.10 9.71
C ALA A 321 -12.86 0.53 9.04
N ALA A 322 -12.13 -0.41 8.41
CA ALA A 322 -10.91 -0.09 7.66
C ALA A 322 -11.21 0.83 6.46
N PHE A 323 -12.31 0.58 5.74
CA PHE A 323 -12.75 1.46 4.66
C PHE A 323 -13.03 2.89 5.14
N CYS A 324 -13.77 3.06 6.24
CA CYS A 324 -14.03 4.38 6.82
C CYS A 324 -12.73 5.09 7.22
N VAL A 325 -11.79 4.39 7.87
CA VAL A 325 -10.49 4.95 8.23
C VAL A 325 -9.70 5.40 6.99
N GLY A 326 -9.61 4.55 5.96
CA GLY A 326 -8.91 4.90 4.72
C GLY A 326 -9.55 6.09 3.98
N MET A 327 -10.89 6.13 3.90
CA MET A 327 -11.63 7.23 3.27
C MET A 327 -11.45 8.55 4.02
N LEU A 328 -11.61 8.53 5.35
CA LEU A 328 -11.43 9.72 6.20
C LEU A 328 -9.99 10.23 6.14
N THR A 329 -9.00 9.34 6.21
CA THR A 329 -7.58 9.68 6.05
C THR A 329 -7.30 10.33 4.69
N ARG A 330 -7.91 9.83 3.60
CA ARG A 330 -7.74 10.38 2.25
C ARG A 330 -8.34 11.78 2.11
N VAL A 331 -9.59 11.96 2.55
CA VAL A 331 -10.28 13.26 2.52
C VAL A 331 -9.49 14.27 3.34
N PHE A 332 -9.10 13.90 4.56
CA PHE A 332 -8.31 14.77 5.42
C PHE A 332 -6.95 15.12 4.81
N SER A 333 -6.19 14.12 4.34
CA SER A 333 -4.86 14.34 3.76
C SER A 333 -4.89 15.24 2.53
N LYS A 334 -5.98 15.18 1.73
CA LYS A 334 -6.18 16.10 0.60
C LYS A 334 -6.31 17.55 1.08
N ILE A 335 -7.12 17.79 2.11
CA ILE A 335 -7.34 19.13 2.66
C ILE A 335 -6.10 19.65 3.40
N ASP A 336 -5.42 18.79 4.14
CA ASP A 336 -4.18 19.12 4.83
C ASP A 336 -3.09 19.56 3.83
N ARG A 337 -2.92 18.83 2.72
CA ARG A 337 -2.00 19.23 1.62
C ARG A 337 -2.37 20.56 0.98
N LEU A 338 -3.66 20.80 0.73
CA LEU A 338 -4.13 22.10 0.20
C LEU A 338 -3.85 23.27 1.15
N ARG A 339 -3.68 22.99 2.45
CA ARG A 339 -3.31 23.97 3.47
C ARG A 339 -1.79 24.03 3.74
N GLY A 340 -0.98 23.39 2.89
CA GLY A 340 0.48 23.36 3.01
C GLY A 340 1.03 22.29 3.97
N GLY A 341 0.19 21.38 4.46
CA GLY A 341 0.61 20.21 5.22
C GLY A 341 1.18 19.10 4.34
N THR A 342 1.78 18.09 4.97
CA THR A 342 2.43 16.96 4.25
C THR A 342 1.47 15.79 3.97
N GLY A 343 0.25 15.83 4.51
CA GLY A 343 -0.67 14.68 4.49
C GLY A 343 -0.19 13.54 5.39
N TYR A 344 -0.98 12.46 5.47
CA TYR A 344 -0.66 11.28 6.28
C TYR A 344 -0.25 10.05 5.44
N PRO A 345 0.69 9.22 5.92
CA PRO A 345 1.64 9.50 7.00
C PRO A 345 2.65 10.59 6.61
N PRO A 346 3.22 11.33 7.57
CA PRO A 346 4.28 12.27 7.25
C PRO A 346 5.51 11.47 6.81
N MET A 347 6.03 11.77 5.63
CA MET A 347 7.21 11.13 5.07
C MET A 347 8.36 12.11 5.10
N SER A 348 9.43 11.75 5.81
CA SER A 348 10.69 12.48 5.77
C SER A 348 11.42 12.12 4.48
N HIS A 349 11.97 13.13 3.81
CA HIS A 349 12.64 12.98 2.53
C HIS A 349 14.15 12.87 2.70
N GLY A 350 14.76 12.03 1.86
CA GLY A 350 16.21 11.97 1.74
C GLY A 350 16.79 13.17 1.00
N ASN A 351 18.10 13.37 1.13
CA ASN A 351 18.83 14.39 0.39
C ASN A 351 20.23 13.93 -0.03
N LEU A 352 20.50 12.62 0.02
CA LEU A 352 21.81 12.09 -0.31
C LEU A 352 22.03 12.05 -1.82
N ASN A 353 23.21 12.48 -2.26
CA ASN A 353 23.68 12.26 -3.63
C ASN A 353 24.14 10.82 -3.88
N ARG A 354 24.66 10.16 -2.83
CA ARG A 354 25.10 8.77 -2.87
C ARG A 354 24.56 8.04 -1.66
N THR A 355 23.71 7.06 -1.90
CA THR A 355 23.05 6.31 -0.82
C THR A 355 23.97 5.21 -0.27
N PRO A 356 23.93 4.92 1.05
CA PRO A 356 24.76 3.88 1.64
C PRO A 356 24.44 2.50 1.04
N LEU A 357 25.44 1.62 1.05
CA LEU A 357 25.27 0.19 0.80
C LEU A 357 25.60 -0.53 2.11
N VAL A 358 24.61 -1.22 2.67
CA VAL A 358 24.75 -2.04 3.86
C VAL A 358 24.44 -3.46 3.45
N VAL A 359 25.29 -4.40 3.84
CA VAL A 359 25.13 -5.83 3.55
C VAL A 359 25.44 -6.59 4.83
N TYR A 360 24.40 -7.15 5.43
CA TYR A 360 24.48 -8.12 6.52
C TYR A 360 24.45 -9.56 5.99
N GLY A 361 24.00 -9.77 4.75
CA GLY A 361 23.87 -11.09 4.15
C GLY A 361 22.62 -11.82 4.63
N LEU A 362 21.54 -11.07 4.88
CA LEU A 362 20.27 -11.61 5.37
C LEU A 362 19.71 -12.67 4.41
N GLY A 363 19.36 -13.82 4.97
CA GLY A 363 18.74 -14.96 4.31
C GLY A 363 17.39 -15.36 4.92
N PRO A 364 16.66 -16.28 4.26
CA PRO A 364 15.39 -16.79 4.77
C PRO A 364 15.47 -17.26 6.23
N GLY A 365 14.49 -16.88 7.05
CA GLY A 365 14.38 -17.24 8.46
C GLY A 365 15.05 -16.26 9.44
N ASP A 366 15.93 -15.37 8.97
CA ASP A 366 16.61 -14.39 9.82
C ASP A 366 15.61 -13.39 10.43
N SER A 367 15.78 -13.09 11.72
CA SER A 367 14.95 -12.12 12.45
C SER A 367 15.50 -10.71 12.30
N VAL A 368 14.64 -9.77 11.90
CA VAL A 368 15.01 -8.38 11.67
C VAL A 368 13.99 -7.41 12.25
N ARG A 369 14.47 -6.23 12.64
CA ARG A 369 13.63 -5.07 12.98
C ARG A 369 13.75 -4.03 11.88
N VAL A 370 12.61 -3.51 11.40
CA VAL A 370 12.62 -2.37 10.47
C VAL A 370 12.96 -1.11 11.27
N ILE A 371 13.97 -0.36 10.84
CA ILE A 371 14.38 0.86 11.54
C ILE A 371 13.32 1.96 11.44
N GLY A 372 13.43 2.99 12.27
CA GLY A 372 12.48 4.11 12.29
C GLY A 372 12.50 4.92 10.99
N GLY A 373 11.37 5.54 10.64
CA GLY A 373 11.22 6.30 9.38
C GLY A 373 12.26 7.41 9.17
N GLU A 374 12.64 8.13 10.22
CA GLU A 374 13.73 9.13 10.15
C GLU A 374 15.11 8.48 9.87
N GLY A 375 15.36 7.32 10.48
CA GLY A 375 16.57 6.55 10.22
C GLY A 375 16.63 6.05 8.78
N ILE A 376 15.49 5.59 8.23
CA ILE A 376 15.39 5.22 6.82
C ILE A 376 15.59 6.45 5.94
N ALA A 377 14.92 7.57 6.20
CA ALA A 377 15.02 8.80 5.41
C ALA A 377 16.47 9.29 5.29
N ALA A 378 17.27 9.15 6.36
CA ALA A 378 18.69 9.47 6.36
C ALA A 378 19.54 8.59 5.40
N THR A 379 18.99 7.48 4.89
CA THR A 379 19.64 6.60 3.90
C THR A 379 19.16 6.83 2.47
N LEU A 380 18.22 7.75 2.25
CA LEU A 380 17.57 7.96 0.95
C LEU A 380 18.18 9.13 0.17
N ASP A 381 18.06 9.06 -1.15
CA ASP A 381 18.30 10.20 -2.04
C ASP A 381 17.12 11.18 -2.07
N ALA A 382 17.27 12.27 -2.84
CA ALA A 382 16.24 13.29 -3.04
C ALA A 382 14.94 12.75 -3.66
N THR A 383 14.98 11.57 -4.26
CA THR A 383 13.83 10.85 -4.81
C THR A 383 13.36 9.74 -3.87
N ASN A 384 13.69 9.75 -2.58
CA ASN A 384 13.30 8.72 -1.63
C ASN A 384 13.70 7.28 -2.03
N ARG A 385 14.84 7.12 -2.73
CA ARG A 385 15.37 5.80 -3.08
C ARG A 385 16.64 5.49 -2.31
N ASN A 386 16.90 4.21 -2.09
CA ASN A 386 18.22 3.69 -1.73
C ASN A 386 18.63 2.67 -2.79
N ARG A 387 19.75 2.94 -3.48
CA ARG A 387 20.29 2.06 -4.54
C ARG A 387 19.21 1.68 -5.57
N GLY A 388 18.44 2.68 -6.01
CA GLY A 388 17.38 2.51 -7.00
C GLY A 388 16.06 1.92 -6.50
N LEU A 389 15.98 1.44 -5.24
CA LEU A 389 14.73 0.96 -4.65
C LEU A 389 14.03 2.08 -3.90
N TRP A 390 12.76 2.30 -4.21
CA TRP A 390 11.91 3.28 -3.54
C TRP A 390 11.58 2.86 -2.11
N PHE A 391 11.57 3.85 -1.23
CA PHE A 391 10.91 3.75 0.06
C PHE A 391 9.59 4.52 0.02
N ASP A 392 8.47 3.83 0.24
CA ASP A 392 7.13 4.40 0.06
C ASP A 392 6.29 4.47 1.36
N LEU A 393 5.06 4.98 1.22
CA LEU A 393 4.14 5.19 2.36
C LEU A 393 3.61 3.87 2.95
N GLU A 394 3.56 2.80 2.17
CA GLU A 394 3.16 1.47 2.66
C GLU A 394 4.26 0.91 3.57
N MET A 395 5.52 1.06 3.16
CA MET A 395 6.68 0.64 3.95
C MET A 395 6.77 1.35 5.31
N LEU A 396 6.41 2.64 5.39
CA LEU A 396 6.38 3.40 6.65
C LEU A 396 5.49 2.76 7.72
N LYS A 397 4.43 2.04 7.35
CA LYS A 397 3.52 1.37 8.30
C LYS A 397 4.19 0.26 9.10
N HIS A 398 5.34 -0.23 8.61
CA HIS A 398 6.09 -1.33 9.19
C HIS A 398 7.33 -0.88 9.97
N CYS A 399 7.65 0.42 9.99
CA CYS A 399 8.76 0.96 10.77
C CYS A 399 8.63 0.62 12.27
N GLY A 400 9.74 0.22 12.89
CA GLY A 400 9.82 -0.17 14.30
C GLY A 400 9.26 -1.56 14.62
N GLN A 401 8.69 -2.27 13.63
CA GLN A 401 8.17 -3.63 13.81
C GLN A 401 9.24 -4.69 13.53
N ARG A 402 8.98 -5.91 13.99
CA ARG A 402 9.86 -7.09 13.83
C ARG A 402 9.24 -8.08 12.87
N TYR A 403 10.08 -8.65 12.00
CA TYR A 403 9.69 -9.65 11.03
C TYR A 403 10.78 -10.70 10.86
N ARG A 404 10.44 -11.77 10.16
CA ARG A 404 11.40 -12.72 9.61
C ARG A 404 11.60 -12.45 8.14
N VAL A 405 12.79 -12.74 7.64
CA VAL A 405 13.08 -12.70 6.21
C VAL A 405 12.43 -13.91 5.55
N SER A 406 11.58 -13.65 4.54
CA SER A 406 10.96 -14.69 3.72
C SER A 406 11.92 -15.19 2.65
N ASN A 407 12.45 -14.29 1.84
CA ASN A 407 13.36 -14.61 0.75
C ASN A 407 14.21 -13.41 0.33
N ARG A 408 15.33 -13.73 -0.34
CA ARG A 408 16.20 -12.76 -1.01
C ARG A 408 15.82 -12.69 -2.48
N VAL A 409 15.85 -11.48 -3.05
CA VAL A 409 15.51 -11.21 -4.44
C VAL A 409 16.72 -10.61 -5.12
N GLU A 410 17.27 -11.36 -6.05
CA GLU A 410 18.47 -11.08 -6.84
C GLU A 410 18.11 -10.88 -8.30
N ARG A 411 17.05 -11.52 -8.79
CA ARG A 411 16.59 -11.39 -10.17
C ARG A 411 15.08 -11.40 -10.33
N ILE A 412 14.59 -10.58 -11.24
CA ILE A 412 13.17 -10.49 -11.59
C ILE A 412 12.99 -10.29 -13.09
N ILE A 413 11.82 -10.63 -13.61
CA ILE A 413 11.43 -10.27 -14.97
C ILE A 413 10.95 -8.82 -14.98
N ASP A 414 11.48 -8.03 -15.90
CA ASP A 414 10.98 -6.68 -16.16
C ASP A 414 9.61 -6.73 -16.85
N ASN A 415 8.61 -6.09 -16.24
CA ASN A 415 7.22 -6.16 -16.70
C ASN A 415 6.98 -5.53 -18.07
N ALA A 416 7.85 -4.62 -18.53
CA ALA A 416 7.70 -3.93 -19.81
C ALA A 416 8.30 -4.73 -20.97
N THR A 417 9.49 -5.27 -20.75
CA THR A 417 10.31 -5.91 -21.79
C THR A 417 10.22 -7.43 -21.78
N GLY A 418 9.82 -8.04 -20.67
CA GLY A 418 9.90 -9.48 -20.44
C GLY A 418 11.32 -10.00 -20.24
N GLY A 419 12.33 -9.13 -20.20
CA GLY A 419 13.73 -9.52 -19.98
C GLY A 419 13.99 -9.84 -18.51
N MET A 420 14.87 -10.81 -18.25
CA MET A 420 15.38 -11.05 -16.90
C MET A 420 16.33 -9.92 -16.51
N VAL A 421 16.14 -9.34 -15.33
CA VAL A 421 16.97 -8.30 -14.74
C VAL A 421 17.65 -8.84 -13.51
N GLU A 422 18.97 -8.86 -13.54
CA GLU A 422 19.83 -9.13 -12.38
C GLU A 422 20.03 -7.82 -11.58
N MET A 423 19.70 -7.86 -10.30
CA MET A 423 19.79 -6.71 -9.41
C MET A 423 21.24 -6.45 -9.00
N LYS A 424 21.76 -5.26 -9.31
CA LYS A 424 23.07 -4.80 -8.80
C LYS A 424 23.15 -4.77 -7.28
N THR A 425 22.01 -4.59 -6.61
CA THR A 425 21.88 -4.63 -5.16
C THR A 425 20.62 -5.43 -4.85
N PRO A 426 20.75 -6.65 -4.29
CA PRO A 426 19.61 -7.49 -3.95
C PRO A 426 18.64 -6.82 -2.97
N CYS A 427 17.39 -7.27 -3.02
CA CYS A 427 16.35 -6.91 -2.07
C CYS A 427 16.06 -8.07 -1.11
N VAL A 428 15.41 -7.77 0.00
CA VAL A 428 14.88 -8.73 0.95
C VAL A 428 13.34 -8.60 1.00
N VAL A 429 12.63 -9.71 1.10
CA VAL A 429 11.18 -9.75 1.35
C VAL A 429 10.96 -10.23 2.78
N LEU A 430 10.06 -9.58 3.50
CA LEU A 430 9.73 -9.94 4.89
C LEU A 430 8.43 -10.74 4.94
N GLU A 431 8.37 -11.73 5.84
CA GLU A 431 7.21 -12.62 5.99
C GLU A 431 5.94 -11.84 6.37
N GLY A 432 4.89 -11.97 5.57
CA GLY A 432 3.60 -11.31 5.82
C GLY A 432 3.61 -9.80 5.65
N VAL A 433 4.63 -9.24 5.01
CA VAL A 433 4.80 -7.80 4.76
C VAL A 433 4.60 -7.51 3.27
N ASP A 434 3.34 -7.37 2.92
CA ASP A 434 2.85 -7.04 1.59
C ASP A 434 2.15 -5.67 1.61
N SER A 435 1.85 -5.14 0.42
CA SER A 435 1.02 -3.93 0.31
C SER A 435 -0.28 -4.10 1.08
N SER A 436 -0.65 -3.09 1.87
CA SER A 436 -1.81 -3.17 2.78
C SER A 436 -3.16 -3.09 2.07
N ASP A 437 -3.15 -2.86 0.76
CA ASP A 437 -4.33 -2.54 -0.02
C ASP A 437 -5.02 -1.22 0.44
N GLU A 438 -4.36 -0.31 1.16
CA GLU A 438 -4.93 1.02 1.47
C GLU A 438 -4.64 2.05 0.38
N SER A 439 -3.42 1.98 -0.16
CA SER A 439 -2.94 2.86 -1.22
C SER A 439 -3.71 2.61 -2.53
N LEU A 440 -3.55 3.53 -3.49
CA LEU A 440 -4.09 3.39 -4.84
C LEU A 440 -5.59 3.02 -4.89
N ARG A 441 -6.39 3.66 -4.03
CA ARG A 441 -7.85 3.47 -3.94
C ARG A 441 -8.24 2.02 -3.67
N PHE A 442 -7.61 1.47 -2.65
CA PHE A 442 -7.86 0.12 -2.20
C PHE A 442 -7.55 -0.96 -3.24
N TRP A 443 -6.35 -0.89 -3.80
CA TRP A 443 -5.85 -1.80 -4.81
C TRP A 443 -5.40 -3.12 -4.19
N ALA A 444 -6.04 -4.22 -4.58
CA ALA A 444 -5.98 -5.52 -3.90
C ALA A 444 -5.12 -6.57 -4.64
N GLN A 445 -4.06 -6.12 -5.33
CA GLN A 445 -3.12 -7.02 -6.03
C GLN A 445 -2.08 -7.64 -5.08
N HIS A 446 -1.92 -7.05 -3.88
CA HIS A 446 -1.20 -7.63 -2.74
C HIS A 446 0.27 -8.01 -3.04
N GLU A 447 1.04 -7.02 -3.47
CA GLU A 447 2.43 -7.21 -3.88
C GLU A 447 3.41 -7.23 -2.70
N PRO A 448 4.50 -8.01 -2.80
CA PRO A 448 5.54 -8.02 -1.78
C PRO A 448 6.26 -6.69 -1.72
N LEU A 449 6.50 -6.21 -0.51
CA LEU A 449 7.36 -5.04 -0.29
C LEU A 449 8.82 -5.48 -0.28
N TYR A 450 9.63 -4.84 -1.11
CA TYR A 450 11.06 -5.09 -1.18
C TYR A 450 11.82 -4.16 -0.24
N TRP A 451 12.74 -4.72 0.52
CA TRP A 451 13.50 -4.01 1.56
C TRP A 451 14.99 -4.00 1.21
N ARG A 452 15.65 -2.87 1.49
CA ARG A 452 17.11 -2.82 1.58
C ARG A 452 17.55 -3.27 2.96
N GLU A 453 18.66 -3.98 3.02
CA GLU A 453 19.31 -4.34 4.28
C GLU A 453 19.67 -3.08 5.09
N ALA A 454 19.95 -1.95 4.45
CA ALA A 454 20.17 -0.65 5.11
C ALA A 454 18.96 -0.12 5.92
N TRP A 455 17.77 -0.70 5.73
CA TRP A 455 16.55 -0.33 6.46
C TRP A 455 16.20 -1.33 7.57
N LEU A 456 17.02 -2.35 7.74
CA LEU A 456 16.80 -3.48 8.63
C LEU A 456 17.93 -3.58 9.65
N GLU A 457 17.58 -3.80 10.90
CA GLU A 457 18.51 -4.17 11.95
C GLU A 457 18.36 -5.66 12.23
N PRO A 458 19.42 -6.47 12.00
CA PRO A 458 19.42 -7.87 12.43
C PRO A 458 19.25 -7.96 13.94
N GLU A 459 18.35 -8.82 14.42
CA GLU A 459 18.27 -9.11 15.85
C GLU A 459 19.39 -10.09 16.19
N ILE A 460 20.46 -9.57 16.82
CA ILE A 460 21.65 -10.35 17.17
C ILE A 460 21.24 -11.52 18.08
N GLY A 461 21.29 -12.72 17.51
CA GLY A 461 20.86 -13.93 18.19
C GLY A 461 20.90 -15.21 17.36
N MET A 462 21.61 -15.28 16.23
CA MET A 462 22.24 -16.50 15.65
C MET A 462 23.25 -16.02 14.60
N ALA A 463 24.54 -16.26 14.85
CA ALA A 463 25.64 -15.63 14.13
C ALA A 463 25.81 -16.11 12.67
N LYS A 464 26.21 -15.19 11.79
CA LYS A 464 27.23 -15.47 10.77
C LYS A 464 28.31 -14.39 10.86
N GLN A 465 29.49 -14.81 11.33
CA GLN A 465 30.70 -13.98 11.36
C GLN A 465 31.13 -13.65 9.92
N GLY A 466 31.44 -12.37 9.68
CA GLY A 466 32.00 -11.90 8.43
C GLY A 466 31.49 -10.52 8.02
N VAL A 467 31.57 -9.52 8.90
CA VAL A 467 31.25 -8.13 8.54
C VAL A 467 32.44 -7.24 8.85
N ALA A 468 33.05 -6.69 7.80
CA ALA A 468 33.84 -5.48 7.91
C ALA A 468 32.90 -4.32 8.28
N MET A 469 32.88 -3.94 9.55
CA MET A 469 32.21 -2.73 9.99
C MET A 469 32.98 -1.51 9.47
N VAL A 470 32.44 -0.79 8.49
CA VAL A 470 32.82 0.61 8.30
C VAL A 470 31.94 1.43 9.25
N GLN A 471 32.54 1.96 10.31
CA GLN A 471 31.86 2.79 11.30
C GLN A 471 31.19 4.01 10.64
N PRO A 472 30.02 4.45 11.12
CA PRO A 472 29.47 5.75 10.74
C PRO A 472 30.41 6.87 11.21
N PRO A 473 30.51 8.01 10.49
CA PRO A 473 31.35 9.11 10.92
C PRO A 473 30.88 9.62 12.29
N ALA A 474 31.82 9.69 13.23
CA ALA A 474 31.59 10.21 14.56
C ALA A 474 31.06 11.66 14.48
N VAL A 475 29.90 11.90 15.10
CA VAL A 475 29.42 13.25 15.37
C VAL A 475 30.35 13.86 16.41
N ASN A 476 31.27 14.70 15.95
CA ASN A 476 32.24 15.37 16.81
C ASN A 476 31.50 16.44 17.66
N ARG A 477 31.06 16.06 18.86
CA ARG A 477 30.60 17.00 19.89
C ARG A 477 31.82 17.52 20.65
N ASN A 478 32.51 18.51 20.08
CA ASN A 478 33.40 19.39 20.83
C ASN A 478 33.28 20.81 20.27
N VAL A 479 32.34 21.56 20.83
CA VAL A 479 32.38 23.04 20.80
C VAL A 479 32.72 23.47 22.22
N GLN A 480 34.01 23.55 22.52
CA GLN A 480 34.50 24.37 23.62
C GLN A 480 34.43 25.82 23.12
N GLY A 481 33.62 26.64 23.81
CA GLY A 481 33.54 28.07 23.56
C GLY A 481 34.85 28.77 23.94
N PRO A 482 35.21 29.88 23.28
CA PRO A 482 36.41 30.62 23.63
C PRO A 482 36.25 31.32 24.98
N ALA A 483 37.24 31.11 25.84
CA ALA A 483 37.42 31.86 27.08
C ALA A 483 37.79 33.32 26.78
N LYS A 484 37.30 34.23 27.62
CA LYS A 484 37.61 35.65 27.64
C LYS A 484 39.12 35.89 27.78
N GLN A 485 39.66 36.76 26.93
CA GLN A 485 40.54 37.87 27.32
C GLN A 485 40.13 39.10 26.51
#